data_AF-A0A3B9T079-F1
#
_entry.id   AF-A0A3B9T079-F1
#
_cell.length_a   1.000
_cell.length_b   1.000
_cell.length_c   1.000
_cell.angle_alpha   90.00
_cell.angle_beta   90.00
_cell.angle_gamma   90.00
#
_symmetry.space_group_name_H-M   'P 1'
#
loop_
_entity.id
_entity.type
_entity.pdbx_description
1 polymer ?
#
loop_
_entity_poly.entity_id
_entity_poly.type
_entity_poly.pdbx_seq_one_letter_code
_entity_poly.pdbx_strand_id
1 'polypeptide(L)'
;YEHTGYYAKIDSLASYFAANLELLDTAKRNALFNKNAPILTKTKDNAPVHFGLESHIKNSLIADGCIIEGKVENCVLFRGVKIGKGSVIQNSIITQAGVIGERCAIRNVITDKNVVIADERQLTGSVGYPLYIGKGAEI
;
A
#
# COMPACT_ATOMS: atom_id res chain seq x y z
N TYR A 1 17.18 -29.25 4.28
CA TYR A 1 16.89 -28.44 5.47
C TYR A 1 15.49 -27.88 5.31
N GLU A 2 14.63 -28.04 6.31
CA GLU A 2 13.23 -27.57 6.27
C GLU A 2 13.15 -26.14 6.81
N HIS A 3 12.40 -25.27 6.13
CA HIS A 3 12.13 -23.91 6.60
C HIS A 3 10.68 -23.83 7.09
N THR A 4 10.50 -23.60 8.39
CA THR A 4 9.18 -23.56 9.05
C THR A 4 8.64 -22.14 9.26
N GLY A 5 9.44 -21.12 8.92
CA GLY A 5 9.04 -19.72 9.03
C GLY A 5 8.22 -19.23 7.84
N TYR A 6 7.77 -17.98 7.90
CA TYR A 6 7.13 -17.33 6.76
C TYR A 6 8.08 -17.36 5.55
N TYR A 7 7.51 -17.73 4.40
CA TYR A 7 8.18 -17.75 3.12
C TYR A 7 7.15 -17.36 2.05
N ALA A 8 7.52 -16.45 1.17
CA ALA A 8 6.73 -16.07 0.01
C ALA A 8 7.62 -16.08 -1.23
N LYS A 9 7.19 -16.80 -2.26
CA LYS A 9 7.81 -16.77 -3.58
C LYS A 9 7.16 -15.66 -4.40
N ILE A 10 7.97 -14.73 -4.89
CA ILE A 10 7.51 -13.61 -5.73
C ILE A 10 8.09 -13.79 -7.12
N ASP A 11 7.27 -14.24 -8.07
CA ASP A 11 7.64 -14.50 -9.46
C ASP A 11 6.67 -13.88 -10.49
N SER A 12 5.65 -13.18 -10.00
CA SER A 12 4.59 -12.58 -10.80
C SER A 12 3.98 -11.37 -10.08
N LEU A 13 3.28 -10.51 -10.82
CA LEU A 13 2.58 -9.37 -10.24
C LEU A 13 1.54 -9.82 -9.19
N ALA A 14 0.82 -10.91 -9.46
CA ALA A 14 -0.14 -11.49 -8.53
C ALA A 14 0.52 -11.97 -7.22
N SER A 15 1.66 -12.68 -7.32
CA SER A 15 2.42 -13.10 -6.14
C SER A 15 2.99 -11.92 -5.34
N TYR A 16 3.46 -10.87 -6.02
CA TYR A 16 3.92 -9.63 -5.38
C TYR A 16 2.78 -8.96 -4.61
N PHE A 17 1.61 -8.85 -5.24
CA PHE A 17 0.41 -8.27 -4.65
C PHE A 17 -0.04 -9.04 -3.41
N ALA A 18 -0.18 -10.36 -3.54
CA ALA A 18 -0.56 -11.25 -2.45
C ALA A 18 0.43 -11.16 -1.29
N ALA A 19 1.74 -11.29 -1.56
CA ALA A 19 2.77 -11.27 -0.52
C ALA A 19 2.80 -9.95 0.28
N ASN A 20 2.52 -8.80 -0.35
CA ASN A 20 2.42 -7.53 0.36
C ASN A 20 1.16 -7.45 1.21
N LEU A 21 0.00 -7.86 0.69
CA LEU A 21 -1.26 -7.86 1.45
C LEU A 21 -1.25 -8.90 2.60
N GLU A 22 -0.50 -10.00 2.45
CA GLU A 22 -0.29 -10.96 3.53
C GLU A 22 0.41 -10.35 4.75
N LEU A 23 1.19 -9.28 4.57
CA LEU A 23 1.82 -8.58 5.68
C LEU A 23 0.83 -7.81 6.55
N LEU A 24 -0.43 -7.68 6.14
CA LEU A 24 -1.49 -7.16 7.01
C LEU A 24 -1.78 -8.14 8.17
N ASP A 25 -1.58 -9.44 7.94
CA ASP A 25 -1.61 -10.45 8.99
C ASP A 25 -0.42 -10.27 9.93
N THR A 26 -0.73 -10.01 11.20
CA THR A 26 0.26 -9.77 12.25
C THR A 26 1.13 -10.99 12.52
N ALA A 27 0.60 -12.21 12.41
CA ALA A 27 1.38 -13.43 12.62
C ALA A 27 2.45 -13.60 11.52
N LYS A 28 2.06 -13.43 10.25
CA LYS A 28 2.98 -13.50 9.10
C LYS A 28 4.03 -12.40 9.18
N ARG A 29 3.62 -11.17 9.48
CA ARG A 29 4.52 -10.02 9.62
C ARG A 29 5.54 -10.22 10.76
N ASN A 30 5.12 -10.73 11.92
CA ASN A 30 6.01 -10.98 13.04
C ASN A 30 7.00 -12.13 12.75
N ALA A 31 6.59 -13.15 12.01
CA ALA A 31 7.47 -14.22 11.56
C ALA A 31 8.54 -13.71 10.59
N LEU A 32 8.20 -12.76 9.72
CA LEU A 32 9.15 -12.14 8.78
C LEU A 32 10.11 -11.17 9.49
N PHE A 33 9.60 -10.26 10.32
CA PHE A 33 10.40 -9.23 11.01
C PHE A 33 10.81 -9.68 12.41
N ASN A 34 11.51 -10.81 12.48
CA ASN A 34 11.99 -11.37 13.74
C ASN A 34 13.12 -10.47 14.33
N LYS A 35 13.10 -10.27 15.66
CA LYS A 35 14.03 -9.37 16.37
C LYS A 35 15.47 -9.89 16.46
N ASN A 36 15.66 -11.20 16.39
CA ASN A 36 16.96 -11.87 16.43
C ASN A 36 17.73 -11.74 15.10
N ALA A 37 17.03 -11.46 14.00
CA ALA A 37 17.59 -11.28 12.67
C ALA A 37 16.94 -10.06 11.97
N PRO A 38 17.28 -8.83 12.37
CA PRO A 38 16.63 -7.63 11.87
C PRO A 38 16.93 -7.40 10.38
N ILE A 39 15.90 -7.02 9.61
CA ILE A 39 16.04 -6.58 8.22
C ILE A 39 16.39 -5.08 8.23
N LEU A 40 17.58 -4.75 7.74
CA LEU A 40 18.06 -3.38 7.63
C LEU A 40 17.75 -2.79 6.25
N THR A 41 17.39 -1.51 6.21
CA THR A 41 17.14 -0.74 4.98
C THR A 41 17.61 0.70 5.17
N LYS A 42 17.62 1.48 4.09
CA LYS A 42 18.00 2.89 4.13
C LYS A 42 16.99 3.67 4.99
N THR A 43 17.49 4.35 6.01
CA THR A 43 16.71 5.28 6.82
C THR A 43 16.41 6.55 6.03
N LYS A 44 15.25 7.14 6.30
CA LYS A 44 14.82 8.44 5.78
C LYS A 44 14.00 9.12 6.85
N ASP A 45 14.25 10.41 7.05
CA ASP A 45 13.44 11.24 7.94
C ASP A 45 12.23 11.76 7.16
N ASN A 46 11.04 11.46 7.66
CA ASN A 46 9.77 11.97 7.14
C ASN A 46 8.90 12.42 8.32
N ALA A 47 7.95 13.31 8.04
CA ALA A 47 6.93 13.67 9.03
C ALA A 47 6.11 12.44 9.45
N PRO A 48 5.52 12.43 10.66
CA PRO A 48 4.50 11.45 11.03
C PRO A 48 3.33 11.45 10.04
N VAL A 49 2.55 10.36 10.05
CA VAL A 49 1.33 10.28 9.25
C VAL A 49 0.33 11.33 9.70
N HIS A 50 -0.26 12.05 8.75
CA HIS A 50 -1.37 12.97 8.98
C HIS A 50 -2.69 12.31 8.60
N PHE A 51 -3.60 12.21 9.56
CA PHE A 51 -4.95 11.70 9.38
C PHE A 51 -5.94 12.87 9.40
N GLY A 52 -6.67 13.06 8.29
CA GLY A 52 -7.72 14.06 8.19
C GLY A 52 -8.94 13.70 9.04
N LEU A 53 -9.77 14.69 9.35
CA LEU A 53 -10.94 14.55 10.24
C LEU A 53 -11.93 13.47 9.78
N GLU A 54 -12.09 13.29 8.46
CA GLU A 54 -13.01 12.32 7.86
C GLU A 54 -12.32 11.02 7.44
N SER A 55 -11.03 10.87 7.75
CA SER A 55 -10.27 9.69 7.36
C SER A 55 -10.73 8.46 8.14
N HIS A 56 -10.79 7.31 7.45
CA HIS A 56 -11.13 6.05 8.09
C HIS A 56 -10.18 4.96 7.62
N ILE A 57 -9.40 4.41 8.56
CA ILE A 57 -8.35 3.44 8.27
C ILE A 57 -8.71 2.12 8.95
N LYS A 58 -8.65 1.03 8.17
CA LYS A 58 -8.89 -0.32 8.67
C LYS A 58 -7.88 -1.29 8.07
N ASN A 59 -7.31 -2.15 8.93
CA ASN A 59 -6.42 -3.25 8.53
C ASN A 59 -5.37 -2.84 7.47
N SER A 60 -4.61 -1.77 7.70
CA SER A 60 -3.71 -1.22 6.69
C SER A 60 -2.34 -0.86 7.28
N LEU A 61 -1.29 -1.05 6.48
CA LEU A 61 0.07 -0.63 6.82
C LEU A 61 0.34 0.73 6.17
N ILE A 62 0.71 1.72 6.98
CA ILE A 62 0.90 3.09 6.52
C ILE A 62 2.29 3.56 6.94
N ALA A 63 3.11 3.89 5.95
CA ALA A 63 4.44 4.43 6.19
C ALA A 63 4.38 5.95 6.51
N ASP A 64 5.50 6.47 7.02
CA ASP A 64 5.67 7.90 7.32
C ASP A 64 5.49 8.83 6.10
N GLY A 65 5.23 10.10 6.37
CA GLY A 65 4.98 11.14 5.37
C GLY A 65 3.63 11.03 4.65
N CYS A 66 2.79 10.06 4.99
CA CYS A 66 1.46 9.93 4.39
C CYS A 66 0.51 11.02 4.87
N ILE A 67 -0.36 11.49 3.97
CA ILE A 67 -1.49 12.37 4.27
C ILE A 67 -2.75 11.67 3.79
N ILE A 68 -3.67 11.36 4.71
CA ILE A 68 -4.85 10.56 4.41
C ILE A 68 -6.10 11.32 4.81
N GLU A 69 -6.87 11.77 3.83
CA GLU A 69 -8.15 12.45 4.04
C GLU A 69 -9.36 11.59 3.64
N GLY A 70 -9.12 10.40 3.07
CA GLY A 70 -10.15 9.45 2.63
C GLY A 70 -10.21 8.16 3.45
N LYS A 71 -10.88 7.14 2.91
CA LYS A 71 -11.03 5.80 3.50
C LYS A 71 -10.01 4.83 2.90
N VAL A 72 -9.33 4.08 3.76
CA VAL A 72 -8.28 3.12 3.39
C VAL A 72 -8.54 1.80 4.13
N GLU A 73 -8.74 0.71 3.38
CA GLU A 73 -9.02 -0.61 3.94
C GLU A 73 -8.21 -1.71 3.27
N ASN A 74 -7.54 -2.57 4.05
CA ASN A 74 -6.73 -3.67 3.55
C ASN A 74 -5.62 -3.20 2.59
N CYS A 75 -4.93 -2.12 2.92
CA CYS A 75 -3.95 -1.49 2.03
C CYS A 75 -2.53 -1.45 2.60
N VAL A 76 -1.57 -1.34 1.70
CA VAL A 76 -0.17 -1.02 2.04
C VAL A 76 0.19 0.30 1.37
N LEU A 77 0.40 1.34 2.17
CA LEU A 77 0.78 2.67 1.72
C LEU A 77 2.25 2.94 2.04
N PHE A 78 3.05 3.20 1.01
CA PHE A 78 4.45 3.54 1.15
C PHE A 78 4.63 5.02 1.50
N ARG A 79 5.88 5.41 1.75
CA ARG A 79 6.24 6.74 2.25
C ARG A 79 5.72 7.85 1.34
N GLY A 80 5.19 8.90 1.94
CA GLY A 80 4.77 10.11 1.21
C GLY A 80 3.50 9.97 0.37
N VAL A 81 2.70 8.92 0.58
CA VAL A 81 1.44 8.74 -0.16
C VAL A 81 0.40 9.76 0.29
N LYS A 82 -0.34 10.34 -0.66
CA LYS A 82 -1.42 11.29 -0.40
C LYS A 82 -2.74 10.73 -0.89
N ILE A 83 -3.76 10.76 -0.04
CA ILE A 83 -5.12 10.31 -0.35
C ILE A 83 -6.08 11.48 -0.12
N GLY A 84 -6.74 11.92 -1.19
CA GLY A 84 -7.71 13.00 -1.16
C GLY A 84 -9.04 12.65 -0.47
N LYS A 85 -9.81 13.69 -0.16
CA LYS A 85 -11.11 13.59 0.52
C LYS A 85 -12.11 12.79 -0.28
N GLY A 86 -12.96 12.04 0.42
CA GLY A 86 -14.01 11.23 -0.19
C GLY A 86 -13.51 10.03 -0.99
N SER A 87 -12.19 9.85 -1.15
CA SER A 87 -11.62 8.71 -1.85
C SER A 87 -11.68 7.45 -1.00
N VAL A 88 -11.91 6.31 -1.65
CA VAL A 88 -11.99 4.99 -1.03
C VAL A 88 -11.00 4.06 -1.71
N ILE A 89 -10.02 3.57 -0.95
CA ILE A 89 -8.96 2.69 -1.43
C ILE A 89 -9.07 1.37 -0.67
N GLN A 90 -9.24 0.29 -1.42
CA GLN A 90 -9.46 -1.04 -0.87
C GLN A 90 -8.50 -2.05 -1.50
N ASN A 91 -7.95 -2.95 -0.68
CA ASN A 91 -7.12 -4.07 -1.16
C ASN A 91 -6.07 -3.59 -2.16
N SER A 92 -5.27 -2.58 -1.83
CA SER A 92 -4.40 -1.93 -2.82
C SER A 92 -3.05 -1.57 -2.24
N ILE A 93 -2.04 -1.50 -3.11
CA ILE A 93 -0.67 -1.12 -2.77
C ILE A 93 -0.37 0.20 -3.47
N ILE A 94 -0.20 1.27 -2.70
CA ILE A 94 0.19 2.58 -3.24
C ILE A 94 1.65 2.80 -2.88
N THR A 95 2.52 2.81 -3.88
CA THR A 95 3.96 2.92 -3.62
C THR A 95 4.40 4.38 -3.48
N GLN A 96 5.70 4.59 -3.25
CA GLN A 96 6.26 5.83 -2.73
C GLN A 96 5.84 7.06 -3.53
N ALA A 97 5.43 8.10 -2.79
CA ALA A 97 4.99 9.39 -3.33
C ALA A 97 3.83 9.29 -4.34
N GLY A 98 3.00 8.24 -4.25
CA GLY A 98 1.74 8.16 -5.00
C GLY A 98 0.72 9.17 -4.49
N VAL A 99 -0.02 9.80 -5.40
CA VAL A 99 -1.10 10.75 -5.09
C VAL A 99 -2.40 10.21 -5.66
N ILE A 100 -3.38 10.01 -4.79
CA ILE A 100 -4.76 9.72 -5.16
C ILE A 100 -5.56 10.99 -4.88
N GLY A 101 -6.21 11.52 -5.91
CA GLY A 101 -7.07 12.69 -5.86
C GLY A 101 -8.31 12.48 -4.99
N GLU A 102 -9.23 13.43 -5.06
CA GLU A 102 -10.49 13.40 -4.33
C GLU A 102 -11.54 12.51 -5.02
N ARG A 103 -12.45 11.95 -4.22
CA ARG A 103 -13.61 11.17 -4.70
C ARG A 103 -13.25 9.99 -5.61
N CYS A 104 -12.06 9.43 -5.46
CA CYS A 104 -11.61 8.26 -6.22
C CYS A 104 -12.10 6.95 -5.61
N ALA A 105 -12.33 5.93 -6.43
CA ALA A 105 -12.60 4.57 -5.99
C ALA A 105 -11.53 3.62 -6.55
N ILE A 106 -10.63 3.15 -5.67
CA ILE A 106 -9.46 2.34 -6.06
C ILE A 106 -9.57 0.97 -5.40
N ARG A 107 -9.58 -0.10 -6.20
CA ARG A 107 -9.69 -1.48 -5.70
C ARG A 107 -8.78 -2.45 -6.41
N ASN A 108 -8.01 -3.26 -5.67
CA ASN A 108 -7.09 -4.24 -6.24
C ASN A 108 -6.08 -3.61 -7.22
N VAL A 109 -5.50 -2.47 -6.83
CA VAL A 109 -4.55 -1.70 -7.66
C VAL A 109 -3.17 -1.71 -7.03
N ILE A 110 -2.15 -1.71 -7.88
CA ILE A 110 -0.75 -1.49 -7.53
C ILE A 110 -0.27 -0.28 -8.31
N THR A 111 0.22 0.74 -7.63
CA THR A 111 0.91 1.84 -8.28
C THR A 111 2.41 1.68 -8.15
N ASP A 112 3.19 2.08 -9.15
CA ASP A 112 4.62 2.35 -8.97
C ASP A 112 4.84 3.80 -8.49
N LYS A 113 6.12 4.18 -8.29
CA LYS A 113 6.51 5.42 -7.62
C LYS A 113 6.04 6.63 -8.41
N ASN A 114 5.70 7.69 -7.67
CA ASN A 114 5.30 9.00 -8.20
C ASN A 114 4.09 8.95 -9.15
N VAL A 115 3.21 7.95 -9.01
CA VAL A 115 1.95 7.90 -9.76
C VAL A 115 0.97 8.93 -9.23
N VAL A 116 0.29 9.63 -10.13
CA VAL A 116 -0.80 10.54 -9.80
C VAL A 116 -2.08 10.01 -10.42
N ILE A 117 -3.10 9.81 -9.59
CA ILE A 117 -4.46 9.50 -10.01
C ILE A 117 -5.28 10.74 -9.70
N ALA A 118 -5.79 11.40 -10.74
CA ALA A 118 -6.59 12.61 -10.64
C ALA A 118 -7.93 12.35 -9.94
N ASP A 119 -8.67 13.41 -9.67
CA ASP A 119 -9.95 13.36 -8.98
C ASP A 119 -10.99 12.52 -9.74
N GLU A 120 -11.93 11.94 -9.00
CA GLU A 120 -13.12 11.25 -9.52
C GLU A 120 -12.81 10.03 -10.40
N ARG A 121 -11.62 9.45 -10.26
CA ARG A 121 -11.22 8.24 -10.99
C ARG A 121 -11.70 6.97 -10.30
N GLN A 122 -12.11 6.00 -11.11
CA GLN A 122 -12.40 4.64 -10.66
C GLN A 122 -11.47 3.65 -11.33
N LEU A 123 -10.68 2.94 -10.53
CA LEU A 123 -9.77 1.91 -11.00
C LEU A 123 -10.02 0.62 -10.24
N THR A 124 -10.28 -0.46 -10.97
CA THR A 124 -10.58 -1.77 -10.38
C THR A 124 -9.77 -2.85 -11.08
N GLY A 125 -8.95 -3.55 -10.30
CA GLY A 125 -8.37 -4.84 -10.67
C GLY A 125 -9.10 -6.01 -9.99
N SER A 126 -8.49 -7.17 -10.02
CA SER A 126 -8.94 -8.37 -9.30
C SER A 126 -7.82 -8.93 -8.41
N VAL A 127 -8.16 -9.83 -7.48
CA VAL A 127 -7.18 -10.44 -6.57
C VAL A 127 -6.10 -11.21 -7.34
N GLY A 128 -6.48 -11.95 -8.39
CA GLY A 128 -5.55 -12.72 -9.23
C GLY A 128 -4.92 -11.92 -10.37
N TYR A 129 -5.52 -10.78 -10.72
CA TYR A 129 -5.04 -9.89 -11.78
C TYR A 129 -5.20 -8.43 -11.32
N PRO A 130 -4.31 -7.96 -10.42
CA PRO A 130 -4.36 -6.59 -9.93
C PRO A 130 -4.04 -5.63 -11.07
N LEU A 131 -4.68 -4.47 -11.07
CA LEU A 131 -4.36 -3.42 -12.05
C LEU A 131 -3.06 -2.74 -11.66
N TYR A 132 -2.09 -2.71 -12.57
CA TYR A 132 -0.81 -2.04 -12.36
C TYR A 132 -0.75 -0.69 -13.08
N ILE A 133 -0.34 0.35 -12.35
CA ILE A 133 -0.10 1.69 -12.89
C ILE A 133 1.40 1.99 -12.85
N GLY A 134 1.97 2.24 -14.03
CA GLY A 134 3.41 2.41 -14.23
C GLY A 134 3.98 3.67 -13.60
N LYS A 135 5.29 3.66 -13.33
CA LYS A 135 6.03 4.73 -12.66
C LYS A 135 5.80 6.09 -13.31
N GLY A 136 5.46 7.09 -12.49
CA GLY A 136 5.27 8.47 -12.94
C GLY A 136 4.08 8.68 -13.87
N ALA A 137 3.17 7.70 -14.00
CA ALA A 137 1.96 7.90 -14.76
C ALA A 137 1.03 8.92 -14.07
N GLU A 138 0.37 9.73 -14.87
CA GLU A 138 -0.66 10.68 -14.46
C GLU A 138 -1.93 10.36 -15.24
N ILE A 139 -3.01 10.00 -14.53
CA ILE A 139 -4.27 9.52 -15.13
C ILE A 139 -5.50 10.15 -14.51
#